data_AF-A0A9D6UZ37-F1
#
_entry.id   AF-A0A9D6UZ37-F1
#
_cell.length_a   1.000
_cell.length_b   1.000
_cell.length_c   1.000
_cell.angle_alpha   90.00
_cell.angle_beta   90.00
_cell.angle_gamma   90.00
#
_symmetry.space_group_name_H-M   'P 1'
#
loop_
_entity.id
_entity.type
_entity.pdbx_description
1 polymer ?
#
loop_
_entity_poly.entity_id
_entity_poly.type
_entity_poly.pdbx_seq_one_letter_code
_entity_poly.pdbx_strand_id
1 'polypeptide(L)'
;MSKTKKVLKDIIIEQLGIDELPKEDQDEIVAGISGNVLKSITLAILERVPKDDRPKFDKVKEKGDREEIKKFLQKYVSDLESLVEEETKKCINEFRAIVASL
;
A
#
# COMPACT_ATOMS: atom_id res chain seq x y z
N MET A 1 13.63 -11.33 1.78
CA MET A 1 12.56 -10.37 1.42
C MET A 1 11.28 -10.71 2.18
N SER A 2 10.54 -9.72 2.67
CA SER A 2 9.33 -9.97 3.47
C SER A 2 8.12 -10.25 2.59
N LYS A 3 7.28 -11.25 2.93
CA LYS A 3 6.10 -11.67 2.13
C LYS A 3 5.23 -10.49 1.67
N THR A 4 5.04 -9.47 2.51
CA THR A 4 4.27 -8.25 2.20
C THR A 4 4.83 -7.43 1.05
N LYS A 5 6.16 -7.32 0.91
CA LYS A 5 6.78 -6.59 -0.21
C LYS A 5 6.57 -7.32 -1.55
N LYS A 6 6.47 -8.64 -1.51
CA LYS A 6 6.21 -9.47 -2.70
C LYS A 6 4.76 -9.30 -3.16
N VAL A 7 3.80 -9.35 -2.23
CA VAL A 7 2.37 -9.16 -2.54
C VAL A 7 2.11 -7.80 -3.18
N LEU A 8 2.66 -6.71 -2.63
CA LEU A 8 2.46 -5.38 -3.21
C LEU A 8 3.06 -5.25 -4.61
N LYS A 9 4.27 -5.79 -4.83
CA LYS A 9 4.93 -5.81 -6.14
C LYS A 9 4.07 -6.56 -7.17
N ASP A 10 3.59 -7.76 -6.82
CA ASP A 10 2.81 -8.60 -7.72
C ASP A 10 1.49 -7.90 -8.12
N ILE A 11 0.79 -7.27 -7.16
CA ILE A 11 -0.42 -6.47 -7.43
C ILE A 11 -0.11 -5.30 -8.38
N ILE A 12 0.98 -4.56 -8.15
CA ILE A 12 1.35 -3.42 -8.99
C ILE A 12 1.66 -3.87 -10.43
N ILE A 13 2.40 -4.97 -10.60
CA ILE A 13 2.74 -5.52 -11.92
C ILE A 13 1.48 -5.92 -12.67
N GLU A 14 0.60 -6.70 -12.02
CA GLU A 14 -0.66 -7.16 -12.61
C GLU A 14 -1.57 -5.98 -13.00
N GLN A 15 -1.74 -5.03 -12.07
CA GLN A 15 -2.58 -3.86 -12.31
C GLN A 15 -2.04 -2.96 -13.42
N LEU A 16 -0.71 -2.83 -13.55
CA LEU A 16 -0.06 -2.03 -14.59
C LEU A 16 0.03 -2.75 -15.94
N GLY A 17 -0.02 -4.09 -15.97
CA GLY A 17 0.15 -4.90 -17.18
C GLY A 17 1.59 -4.86 -17.71
N ILE A 18 2.57 -4.91 -16.80
CA ILE A 18 4.01 -4.81 -17.12
C ILE A 18 4.76 -6.13 -16.91
N ASP A 19 4.04 -7.24 -16.79
CA ASP A 19 4.58 -8.58 -16.54
C ASP A 19 5.48 -9.09 -17.68
N GLU A 20 5.32 -8.56 -18.89
CA GLU A 20 6.17 -8.85 -20.05
C GLU A 20 7.46 -8.02 -20.11
N LEU A 21 7.61 -6.98 -19.28
CA LEU A 21 8.82 -6.17 -19.26
C LEU A 21 10.00 -6.93 -18.62
N PRO A 22 11.26 -6.57 -18.94
CA PRO A 22 12.42 -7.01 -18.18
C PRO A 22 12.26 -6.79 -16.67
N LYS A 23 12.77 -7.70 -15.86
CA LYS A 23 12.64 -7.61 -14.39
C LYS A 23 13.20 -6.31 -13.81
N GLU A 24 14.26 -5.79 -14.41
CA GLU A 24 14.89 -4.54 -14.01
C GLU A 24 13.94 -3.34 -14.21
N ASP A 25 13.31 -3.27 -15.38
CA ASP A 25 12.31 -2.24 -15.70
C ASP A 25 11.06 -2.39 -14.80
N GLN A 26 10.60 -3.62 -14.54
CA GLN A 26 9.53 -3.87 -13.58
C GLN A 26 9.89 -3.36 -12.19
N ASP A 27 11.12 -3.64 -11.72
CA ASP A 27 11.60 -3.21 -10.41
C ASP A 27 11.70 -1.69 -10.30
N GLU A 28 12.16 -1.00 -11.35
CA GLU A 28 12.22 0.47 -11.40
C GLU A 28 10.82 1.11 -11.33
N ILE A 29 9.89 0.63 -12.17
CA ILE A 29 8.51 1.12 -12.19
C ILE A 29 7.82 0.87 -10.84
N VAL A 30 7.95 -0.35 -10.31
CA VAL A 30 7.40 -0.72 -9.00
C VAL A 30 8.00 0.16 -7.90
N ALA A 31 9.31 0.42 -7.91
CA ALA A 31 9.94 1.30 -6.93
C ALA A 31 9.38 2.73 -7.00
N GLY A 32 9.16 3.25 -8.20
CA GLY A 32 8.59 4.59 -8.43
C GLY A 32 7.19 4.77 -7.86
N ILE A 33 6.33 3.75 -7.93
CA ILE A 33 4.93 3.87 -7.49
C ILE A 33 4.67 3.33 -6.07
N SER A 34 5.46 2.36 -5.61
CA SER A 34 5.26 1.70 -4.30
C SER A 34 5.23 2.68 -3.13
N GLY A 35 6.05 3.74 -3.19
CA GLY A 35 6.08 4.78 -2.15
C GLY A 35 4.77 5.55 -2.05
N ASN A 36 4.11 5.83 -3.19
CA ASN A 36 2.84 6.53 -3.22
C ASN A 36 1.70 5.63 -2.75
N VAL A 37 1.70 4.36 -3.17
CA VAL A 37 0.72 3.36 -2.71
C VAL A 37 0.77 3.21 -1.18
N LEU A 38 1.98 3.06 -0.60
CA LEU A 38 2.13 2.94 0.86
C LEU A 38 1.64 4.19 1.61
N LYS A 39 1.88 5.39 1.07
CA LYS A 39 1.36 6.63 1.64
C LYS A 39 -0.17 6.67 1.57
N SER A 40 -0.76 6.28 0.44
CA SER A 40 -2.22 6.24 0.25
C SER A 40 -2.87 5.30 1.26
N ILE A 41 -2.35 4.08 1.38
CA ILE A 41 -2.80 3.09 2.38
C ILE A 41 -2.69 3.66 3.80
N THR A 42 -1.58 4.32 4.13
CA THR A 42 -1.38 4.92 5.45
C THR A 42 -2.40 6.01 5.75
N LEU A 43 -2.70 6.87 4.77
CA LEU A 43 -3.73 7.91 4.92
C LEU A 43 -5.12 7.30 5.11
N ALA A 44 -5.48 6.32 4.28
CA ALA A 44 -6.77 5.64 4.36
C ALA A 44 -6.96 4.89 5.70
N ILE A 45 -5.88 4.35 6.27
CA ILE A 45 -5.86 3.82 7.64
C ILE A 45 -6.11 4.93 8.66
N LEU A 46 -5.37 6.04 8.58
CA LEU A 46 -5.47 7.14 9.54
C LEU A 46 -6.84 7.86 9.51
N GLU A 47 -7.54 7.81 8.38
CA GLU A 47 -8.92 8.29 8.26
C GLU A 47 -9.93 7.41 9.04
N ARG A 48 -9.65 6.11 9.14
CA ARG A 48 -10.47 5.13 9.87
C ARG A 48 -10.09 5.04 11.35
N VAL A 49 -8.83 5.29 11.69
CA VAL A 49 -8.34 5.31 13.07
C VAL A 49 -8.69 6.65 13.75
N PRO A 50 -9.46 6.64 14.85
CA PRO A 50 -9.79 7.85 15.61
C PRO A 50 -8.54 8.63 16.02
N LYS A 51 -8.60 9.97 15.99
CA LYS A 51 -7.46 10.83 16.32
C LYS A 51 -6.83 10.51 17.68
N ASP A 52 -7.66 10.19 18.68
CA ASP A 52 -7.23 9.87 20.04
C ASP A 52 -6.49 8.52 20.14
N ASP A 53 -6.66 7.64 19.16
CA ASP A 53 -6.00 6.35 19.09
C ASP A 53 -4.75 6.36 18.18
N ARG A 54 -4.50 7.45 17.43
CA ARG A 54 -3.30 7.58 16.59
C ARG A 54 -1.98 7.50 17.38
N PRO A 55 -1.85 8.10 18.58
CA PRO A 55 -0.63 7.91 19.39
C PRO A 55 -0.38 6.46 19.78
N LYS A 56 -1.45 5.64 19.93
CA LYS A 56 -1.31 4.20 20.18
C LYS A 56 -0.87 3.48 18.91
N PHE A 57 -1.40 3.88 17.76
CA PHE A 57 -0.95 3.36 16.46
C PHE A 57 0.54 3.64 16.22
N ASP A 58 1.03 4.84 16.52
CA ASP A 58 2.45 5.20 16.38
C ASP A 58 3.35 4.32 17.25
N LYS A 59 2.99 4.12 18.52
CA LYS A 59 3.73 3.21 19.42
C LYS A 59 3.76 1.76 18.92
N VAL A 60 2.66 1.29 18.34
CA VAL A 60 2.57 -0.08 17.79
C VAL A 60 3.44 -0.20 16.53
N LYS A 61 3.48 0.84 15.67
CA LYS A 61 4.38 0.88 14.51
C LYS A 61 5.86 0.91 14.89
N GLU A 62 6.26 1.70 15.89
CA GLU A 62 7.65 1.83 16.33
C GLU A 62 8.25 0.51 16.81
N LYS A 63 7.43 -0.34 17.45
CA LYS A 63 7.85 -1.68 17.87
C LYS A 63 8.11 -2.63 16.70
N GLY A 64 7.53 -2.37 15.53
CA GLY A 64 7.69 -3.18 14.32
C GLY A 64 7.02 -4.55 14.37
N ASP A 65 6.21 -4.85 15.40
CA ASP A 65 5.47 -6.10 15.50
C ASP A 65 4.27 -6.08 14.56
N ARG A 66 4.35 -6.87 13.49
CA ARG A 66 3.33 -6.93 12.45
C ARG A 66 2.02 -7.52 12.92
N GLU A 67 2.05 -8.46 13.85
CA GLU A 67 0.85 -9.06 14.41
C GLU A 67 0.15 -8.06 15.32
N GLU A 68 0.90 -7.28 16.11
CA GLU A 68 0.32 -6.18 16.90
C GLU A 68 -0.26 -5.08 16.01
N ILE A 69 0.44 -4.68 14.95
CA ILE A 69 -0.06 -3.70 13.96
C ILE A 69 -1.36 -4.22 13.33
N LYS A 70 -1.38 -5.48 12.88
CA LYS A 70 -2.58 -6.08 12.28
C LYS A 70 -3.75 -6.11 13.26
N LYS A 71 -3.54 -6.59 14.49
CA LYS A 71 -4.57 -6.63 15.54
C LYS A 71 -5.09 -5.25 15.91
N PHE A 72 -4.21 -4.24 15.92
CA PHE A 72 -4.62 -2.86 16.16
C PHE A 72 -5.53 -2.37 15.03
N LEU A 73 -5.12 -2.56 13.78
CA LEU A 73 -5.86 -2.11 12.60
C LEU A 73 -7.21 -2.82 12.46
N GLN A 74 -7.31 -4.11 12.79
CA GLN A 74 -8.55 -4.87 12.76
C GLN A 74 -9.68 -4.31 13.64
N LYS A 75 -9.36 -3.43 14.60
CA LYS A 75 -10.38 -2.74 15.42
C LYS A 75 -11.14 -1.66 14.64
N TYR A 76 -10.55 -1.13 13.58
CA TYR A 76 -11.08 0.01 12.82
C TYR A 76 -11.20 -0.28 11.31
N VAL A 77 -10.48 -1.28 10.83
CA VAL A 77 -10.43 -1.72 9.43
C VAL A 77 -10.80 -3.20 9.40
N SER A 78 -12.05 -3.48 9.07
CA SER A 78 -12.61 -4.84 9.04
C SER A 78 -11.91 -5.74 8.02
N ASP A 79 -11.47 -5.16 6.90
CA ASP A 79 -10.76 -5.84 5.83
C ASP A 79 -9.57 -4.98 5.35
N LEU A 80 -8.38 -5.33 5.85
CA LEU A 80 -7.14 -4.63 5.52
C LEU A 80 -6.64 -4.99 4.11
N GLU A 81 -6.96 -6.19 3.61
CA GLU A 81 -6.51 -6.65 2.29
C GLU A 81 -7.27 -5.89 1.20
N SER A 82 -8.61 -5.80 1.32
CA SER A 82 -9.44 -5.00 0.42
C SER A 82 -9.02 -3.52 0.40
N LEU A 83 -8.65 -2.95 1.56
CA LEU A 83 -8.16 -1.56 1.63
C LEU A 83 -6.86 -1.37 0.84
N VAL A 84 -5.94 -2.33 0.96
CA VAL A 84 -4.66 -2.28 0.24
C VAL A 84 -4.89 -2.37 -1.27
N GLU A 85 -5.76 -3.26 -1.72
CA GLU A 85 -6.10 -3.41 -3.14
C GLU A 85 -6.77 -2.14 -3.70
N GLU A 86 -7.74 -1.58 -2.99
CA GLU A 86 -8.45 -0.36 -3.38
C GLU A 86 -7.49 0.82 -3.54
N GLU A 87 -6.65 1.08 -2.53
CA GLU A 87 -5.69 2.19 -2.55
C GLU A 87 -4.59 1.98 -3.60
N THR A 88 -4.18 0.73 -3.84
CA THR A 88 -3.23 0.41 -4.92
C THR A 88 -3.84 0.71 -6.28
N LYS A 89 -5.07 0.25 -6.53
CA LYS A 89 -5.79 0.50 -7.78
C LYS A 89 -6.02 1.99 -8.03
N LYS A 90 -6.39 2.73 -6.98
CA LYS A 90 -6.56 4.20 -7.03
C LYS A 90 -5.26 4.88 -7.46
N CYS A 91 -4.14 4.57 -6.79
CA CYS A 91 -2.85 5.18 -7.10
C CYS A 91 -2.38 4.86 -8.53
N ILE A 92 -2.61 3.63 -9.00
CA ILE A 92 -2.30 3.22 -10.38
C ILE A 92 -3.16 3.95 -11.40
N ASN A 93 -4.46 4.11 -11.14
CA ASN A 93 -5.34 4.88 -12.03
C ASN A 93 -4.95 6.35 -12.09
N GLU A 94 -4.58 6.95 -10.95
CA GLU A 94 -4.07 8.32 -10.91
C GLU A 94 -2.77 8.46 -11.72
N PHE A 95 -1.84 7.52 -11.56
CA PHE A 95 -0.60 7.49 -12.35
C PHE A 95 -0.88 7.37 -13.85
N ARG A 96 -1.76 6.45 -14.26
CA ARG A 96 -2.17 6.27 -15.65
C ARG A 96 -2.82 7.52 -16.23
N ALA A 97 -3.69 8.17 -15.47
CA ALA A 97 -4.35 9.40 -15.91
C ALA A 97 -3.35 10.54 -16.14
N ILE A 98 -2.35 10.68 -15.27
CA ILE A 98 -1.26 11.65 -15.44
C ILE A 98 -0.47 11.34 -16.71
N VAL A 99 -0.03 10.09 -16.90
CA VAL A 99 0.74 9.69 -18.08
C VAL A 99 -0.05 9.87 -19.38
N ALA A 100 -1.35 9.54 -19.39
CA ALA A 100 -2.21 9.73 -20.55
C ALA A 100 -2.52 11.20 -20.88
N SER A 101 -2.26 12.12 -19.93
CA SER A 101 -2.46 13.56 -20.09
C SER A 101 -1.20 14.34 -20.50
N LEU A 102 -0.07 13.65 -20.62
CA LEU A 102 1.21 14.18 -21.12
C LEU A 102 1.34 13.96 -22.63
#